data_AF-I1IM41-F1
#
_entry.id   AF-I1IM41-F1
#
_cell.length_a   1.000
_cell.length_b   1.000
_cell.length_c   1.000
_cell.angle_alpha   90.00
_cell.angle_beta   90.00
_cell.angle_gamma   90.00
#
_symmetry.space_group_name_H-M   'P 1'
#
loop_
_entity.id
_entity.type
_entity.pdbx_description
1 polymer ?
#
loop_
_entity_poly.entity_id
_entity_poly.type
_entity_poly.pdbx_seq_one_letter_code
_entity_poly.pdbx_strand_id
1 'polypeptide(L)'
;MGMTVGAGETQRRRRRRRAYEFLDYVNPERGRALRWCEAARELRSADGGDMKEARKLLRSALSCVKDYASVYRTWIAMEADGGGIGAARELVFAAKGTDGEYAAFWLAYLAFELRHGGSGCEHARAVAVDAARACPRDAAVQARCATVLLQGAKKKGRDGSGTRRVAMMLASSTSVL
;
A
#
# COMPACT_ATOMS: atom_id res chain seq x y z
N MET A 1 -18.17 26.39 26.09
CA MET A 1 -18.22 24.92 25.89
C MET A 1 -17.04 24.52 25.01
N GLY A 2 -16.01 23.83 25.51
CA GLY A 2 -14.79 23.57 24.69
C GLY A 2 -13.68 22.72 25.33
N MET A 3 -14.01 21.63 26.05
CA MET A 3 -12.98 20.84 26.77
C MET A 3 -13.06 19.30 26.58
N THR A 4 -13.65 18.79 25.50
CA THR A 4 -13.70 17.33 25.28
C THR A 4 -12.71 16.81 24.23
N VAL A 5 -12.17 17.67 23.36
CA VAL A 5 -11.23 17.25 22.29
C VAL A 5 -9.85 16.89 22.87
N GLY A 6 -9.37 17.61 23.89
CA GLY A 6 -8.03 17.41 24.47
C GLY A 6 -7.85 16.12 25.29
N ALA A 7 -8.90 15.65 25.98
CA ALA A 7 -8.83 14.44 26.79
C ALA A 7 -8.72 13.16 25.93
N GLY A 8 -9.45 13.10 24.82
CA GLY A 8 -9.36 12.00 23.87
C GLY A 8 -8.01 11.94 23.15
N GLU A 9 -7.46 13.11 22.80
CA GLU A 9 -6.19 13.20 22.08
C GLU A 9 -4.98 12.88 22.96
N THR A 10 -4.98 13.32 24.22
CA THR A 10 -3.96 12.96 25.21
C THR A 10 -3.97 11.47 25.53
N GLN A 11 -5.15 10.84 25.62
CA GLN A 11 -5.28 9.40 25.78
C GLN A 11 -4.79 8.63 24.54
N ARG A 12 -5.08 9.13 23.34
CA ARG A 12 -4.60 8.55 22.07
C ARG A 12 -3.07 8.64 21.95
N ARG A 13 -2.47 9.78 22.35
CA ARG A 13 -1.02 9.97 22.42
C ARG A 13 -0.36 9.02 23.42
N ARG A 14 -0.94 8.84 24.62
CA ARG A 14 -0.43 7.90 25.63
C ARG A 14 -0.47 6.45 25.15
N ARG A 15 -1.57 6.03 24.49
CA ARG A 15 -1.69 4.68 23.91
C ARG A 15 -0.69 4.45 22.78
N ARG A 16 -0.51 5.43 21.88
CA ARG A 16 0.53 5.41 20.83
C ARG A 16 1.92 5.26 21.42
N ARG A 17 2.27 6.06 22.42
CA ARG A 17 3.59 6.01 23.09
C ARG A 17 3.89 4.61 23.62
N ARG A 18 2.95 4.01 24.36
CA ARG A 18 3.11 2.63 24.88
C ARG A 18 3.24 1.60 23.76
N ALA A 19 2.48 1.75 22.69
CA ALA A 19 2.60 0.88 21.52
C ALA A 19 3.97 1.00 20.85
N TYR A 20 4.55 2.21 20.78
CA TYR A 20 5.89 2.41 20.25
C TYR A 20 6.98 1.91 21.18
N GLU A 21 6.86 2.08 22.48
CA GLU A 21 7.78 1.48 23.46
C GLU A 21 7.79 -0.05 23.35
N PHE A 22 6.62 -0.66 23.21
CA PHE A 22 6.50 -2.10 22.96
C PHE A 22 7.11 -2.51 21.61
N LEU A 23 6.84 -1.75 20.55
CA LEU A 23 7.41 -2.03 19.23
C LEU A 23 8.93 -1.80 19.20
N ASP A 24 9.47 -0.81 19.90
CA ASP A 24 10.91 -0.61 20.04
C ASP A 24 11.56 -1.80 20.75
N TYR A 25 10.84 -2.44 21.67
CA TYR A 25 11.30 -3.66 22.33
C TYR A 25 11.24 -4.90 21.43
N VAL A 26 10.15 -5.10 20.69
CA VAL A 26 9.92 -6.34 19.91
C VAL A 26 10.45 -6.27 18.48
N ASN A 27 10.39 -5.10 17.84
CA ASN A 27 10.87 -4.84 16.48
C ASN A 27 11.29 -3.35 16.33
N PRO A 28 12.55 -3.02 16.67
CA PRO A 28 13.06 -1.65 16.62
C PRO A 28 12.93 -1.00 15.23
N GLU A 29 13.05 -1.77 14.14
CA GLU A 29 12.93 -1.23 12.78
C GLU A 29 11.52 -0.73 12.49
N ARG A 30 10.52 -1.51 12.90
CA ARG A 30 9.10 -1.13 12.78
C ARG A 30 8.75 0.05 13.69
N GLY A 31 9.28 0.08 14.92
CA GLY A 31 9.12 1.22 15.84
C GLY A 31 9.67 2.52 15.24
N ARG A 32 10.88 2.47 14.67
CA ARG A 32 11.49 3.59 13.94
C ARG A 32 10.63 4.03 12.75
N ALA A 33 10.24 3.11 11.87
CA ALA A 33 9.44 3.44 10.69
C ALA A 33 8.11 4.13 11.06
N LEU A 34 7.43 3.66 12.11
CA LEU A 34 6.16 4.25 12.54
C LEU A 34 6.31 5.67 13.09
N ARG A 35 7.42 5.99 13.76
CA ARG A 35 7.70 7.38 14.18
C ARG A 35 7.85 8.32 12.98
N TRP A 36 8.58 7.90 11.95
CA TRP A 36 8.66 8.65 10.69
C TRP A 36 7.29 8.84 10.04
N CYS A 37 6.49 7.77 10.01
CA CYS A 37 5.13 7.79 9.49
C CYS A 37 4.19 8.72 10.28
N GLU A 38 4.38 8.82 11.59
CA GLU A 38 3.60 9.70 12.46
C GLU A 38 3.97 11.17 12.25
N ALA A 39 5.27 11.48 12.27
CA ALA A 39 5.76 12.83 12.00
C ALA A 39 5.28 13.34 10.62
N ALA A 40 5.26 12.48 9.60
CA ALA A 40 4.73 12.84 8.28
C ALA A 40 3.23 13.18 8.33
N ARG A 41 2.43 12.42 9.08
CA ARG A 41 0.99 12.69 9.25
C ARG A 41 0.74 13.97 10.03
N GLU A 42 1.53 14.25 11.06
CA GLU A 42 1.41 15.48 11.85
C GLU A 42 1.76 16.71 11.00
N LEU A 43 2.85 16.66 10.21
CA LEU A 43 3.20 17.74 9.25
C LEU A 43 2.08 18.03 8.26
N ARG A 44 1.41 16.98 7.77
CA ARG A 44 0.25 17.13 6.88
C ARG A 44 -0.99 17.69 7.58
N SER A 45 -1.20 17.34 8.85
CA SER A 45 -2.41 17.69 9.60
C SER A 45 -2.35 19.09 10.20
N ALA A 46 -1.17 19.70 10.28
CA ALA A 46 -1.01 21.09 10.72
C ALA A 46 -1.73 22.06 9.76
N ASP A 47 -2.22 23.19 10.27
CA ASP A 47 -2.86 24.24 9.46
C ASP A 47 -1.91 24.72 8.36
N GLY A 48 -2.23 24.43 7.09
CA GLY A 48 -1.34 24.66 5.93
C GLY A 48 -0.60 23.41 5.42
N GLY A 49 -0.94 22.23 5.94
CA GLY A 49 -0.45 20.89 5.61
C GLY A 49 0.48 20.78 4.40
N ASP A 50 1.79 20.84 4.66
CA ASP A 50 2.79 20.76 3.60
C ASP A 50 3.00 19.31 3.15
N MET A 51 2.17 18.90 2.19
CA MET A 51 2.30 17.61 1.52
C MET A 51 3.70 17.40 0.92
N LYS A 52 4.41 18.45 0.50
CA LYS A 52 5.76 18.31 -0.07
C LYS A 52 6.76 17.93 1.01
N GLU A 53 6.72 18.59 2.16
CA GLU A 53 7.64 18.26 3.26
C GLU A 53 7.33 16.90 3.86
N ALA A 54 6.05 16.53 3.95
CA ALA A 54 5.66 15.19 4.40
C ALA A 54 6.15 14.08 3.45
N ARG A 55 6.09 14.27 2.13
CA ARG A 55 6.67 13.37 1.12
C ARG A 55 8.18 13.25 1.27
N LYS A 56 8.86 14.38 1.45
CA LYS A 56 10.32 14.42 1.64
C LYS A 56 10.72 13.66 2.90
N LEU A 57 9.97 13.83 3.99
CA LEU A 57 10.18 13.11 5.23
C LEU A 57 10.03 11.59 5.05
N LEU A 58 8.98 11.14 4.35
CA LEU A 58 8.78 9.71 4.06
C LEU A 58 9.87 9.16 3.11
N ARG A 59 10.34 9.96 2.16
CA ARG A 59 11.47 9.59 1.30
C ARG A 59 12.76 9.42 2.11
N SER A 60 13.04 10.34 3.03
CA SER A 60 14.16 10.20 3.96
C SER A 60 14.02 8.96 4.83
N ALA A 61 12.80 8.64 5.31
CA ALA A 61 12.55 7.44 6.09
C ALA A 61 12.95 6.16 5.34
N LEU A 62 12.67 6.05 4.02
CA LEU A 62 13.09 4.92 3.19
C LEU A 62 14.62 4.72 3.14
N SER A 63 15.43 5.74 3.46
CA SER A 63 16.89 5.59 3.58
C SER A 63 17.35 5.16 4.98
N CYS A 64 16.49 5.27 5.99
CA CYS A 64 16.85 5.09 7.40
C CYS A 64 16.22 3.84 8.04
N VAL A 65 15.19 3.25 7.42
CA VAL A 65 14.46 2.10 7.99
C VAL A 65 14.30 0.98 6.96
N LYS A 66 14.23 -0.25 7.44
CA LYS A 66 14.00 -1.45 6.60
C LYS A 66 12.53 -1.84 6.48
N ASP A 67 11.66 -1.30 7.34
CA ASP A 67 10.21 -1.51 7.24
C ASP A 67 9.59 -0.56 6.19
N TYR A 68 9.91 -0.84 4.93
CA TYR A 68 9.41 -0.09 3.76
C TYR A 68 7.88 -0.15 3.66
N ALA A 69 7.29 -1.29 4.04
CA ALA A 69 5.85 -1.48 3.95
C ALA A 69 5.08 -0.49 4.83
N SER A 70 5.51 -0.25 6.08
CA SER A 70 4.89 0.77 6.94
C SER A 70 4.99 2.18 6.36
N VAL A 71 6.15 2.51 5.77
CA VAL A 71 6.41 3.83 5.15
C VAL A 71 5.51 4.04 3.94
N TYR A 72 5.52 3.11 2.97
CA TYR A 72 4.68 3.22 1.78
C TYR A 72 3.19 3.16 2.09
N ARG A 73 2.75 2.32 3.04
CA ARG A 73 1.34 2.30 3.49
C ARG A 73 0.88 3.66 3.99
N THR A 74 1.73 4.32 4.76
CA THR A 74 1.45 5.66 5.26
C THR A 74 1.41 6.66 4.12
N TRP A 75 2.38 6.60 3.22
CA TRP A 75 2.45 7.50 2.07
C TRP A 75 1.22 7.39 1.17
N ILE A 76 0.86 6.17 0.74
CA ILE A 76 -0.30 5.92 -0.11
C ILE A 76 -1.58 6.45 0.54
N ALA A 77 -1.79 6.17 1.83
CA ALA A 77 -2.95 6.68 2.56
C ALA A 77 -2.97 8.21 2.57
N MET A 78 -1.82 8.85 2.76
CA MET A 78 -1.73 10.31 2.79
C MET A 78 -2.06 10.97 1.45
N GLU A 79 -1.58 10.40 0.34
CA GLU A 79 -1.93 10.89 -1.00
C GLU A 79 -3.42 10.65 -1.30
N ALA A 80 -3.94 9.47 -0.95
CA ALA A 80 -5.34 9.10 -1.18
C ALA A 80 -6.31 10.04 -0.45
N ASP A 81 -6.06 10.28 0.84
CA ASP A 81 -6.84 11.20 1.68
C ASP A 81 -6.74 12.65 1.19
N GLY A 82 -5.68 13.00 0.44
CA GLY A 82 -5.45 14.33 -0.13
C GLY A 82 -6.08 14.51 -1.51
N GLY A 83 -6.81 13.52 -2.00
CA GLY A 83 -7.34 13.48 -3.37
C GLY A 83 -6.28 13.17 -4.44
N GLY A 84 -5.02 12.97 -4.05
CA GLY A 84 -3.88 12.71 -4.91
C GLY A 84 -3.77 11.26 -5.37
N ILE A 85 -4.84 10.67 -5.92
CA ILE A 85 -4.85 9.27 -6.38
C ILE A 85 -3.75 9.03 -7.44
N GLY A 86 -3.52 9.99 -8.34
CA GLY A 86 -2.43 9.91 -9.32
C GLY A 86 -1.04 9.90 -8.66
N ALA A 87 -0.81 10.75 -7.67
CA ALA A 87 0.46 10.78 -6.93
C ALA A 87 0.68 9.49 -6.12
N ALA A 88 -0.38 8.91 -5.56
CA ALA A 88 -0.32 7.60 -4.90
C ALA A 88 0.09 6.50 -5.89
N ARG A 89 -0.35 6.60 -7.16
CA ARG A 89 -0.02 5.62 -8.20
C ARG A 89 1.43 5.66 -8.63
N GLU A 90 2.01 6.84 -8.71
CA GLU A 90 3.44 7.00 -9.06
C GLU A 90 4.37 6.33 -8.04
N LEU A 91 3.90 6.09 -6.80
CA LEU A 91 4.70 5.41 -5.77
C LEU A 91 5.07 3.98 -6.15
N VAL A 92 4.28 3.31 -7.02
CA VAL A 92 4.60 1.95 -7.47
C VAL A 92 5.91 1.91 -8.26
N PHE A 93 6.20 2.94 -9.05
CA PHE A 93 7.43 3.05 -9.85
C PHE A 93 8.65 3.44 -9.00
N ALA A 94 8.42 4.13 -7.88
CA ALA A 94 9.46 4.49 -6.94
C ALA A 94 9.88 3.32 -6.04
N ALA A 95 9.06 2.26 -5.98
CA ALA A 95 9.29 1.12 -5.11
C ALA A 95 10.22 0.10 -5.82
N LYS A 96 11.52 0.13 -5.48
CA LYS A 96 12.53 -0.86 -5.92
C LYS A 96 13.00 -1.68 -4.72
N GLY A 97 12.85 -3.01 -4.75
CA GLY A 97 13.39 -3.90 -3.70
C GLY A 97 13.15 -5.39 -3.96
N THR A 98 13.52 -6.23 -2.99
CA THR A 98 13.54 -7.70 -3.08
C THR A 98 12.30 -8.36 -2.48
N ASP A 99 12.06 -9.62 -2.85
CA ASP A 99 10.79 -10.37 -2.73
C ASP A 99 10.11 -10.35 -1.35
N GLY A 100 10.86 -10.41 -0.24
CA GLY A 100 10.29 -10.61 1.10
C GLY A 100 9.72 -9.34 1.74
N GLU A 101 10.44 -8.22 1.66
CA GLU A 101 10.06 -6.96 2.31
C GLU A 101 8.98 -6.21 1.51
N TYR A 102 8.88 -6.50 0.22
CA TYR A 102 7.90 -5.90 -0.69
C TYR A 102 6.53 -6.57 -0.65
N ALA A 103 6.39 -7.79 -0.11
CA ALA A 103 5.09 -8.46 -0.07
C ALA A 103 4.05 -7.63 0.70
N ALA A 104 4.42 -7.09 1.86
CA ALA A 104 3.55 -6.23 2.66
C ALA A 104 3.23 -4.88 1.97
N PHE A 105 4.17 -4.36 1.16
CA PHE A 105 3.93 -3.21 0.30
C PHE A 105 2.90 -3.53 -0.79
N TRP A 106 3.11 -4.60 -1.56
CA TRP A 106 2.22 -5.01 -2.65
C TRP A 106 0.81 -5.31 -2.15
N LEU A 107 0.67 -5.99 -1.00
CA LEU A 107 -0.62 -6.22 -0.36
C LEU A 107 -1.36 -4.92 -0.05
N ALA A 108 -0.65 -3.91 0.45
CA ALA A 108 -1.23 -2.62 0.75
C ALA A 108 -1.60 -1.83 -0.51
N TYR A 109 -0.72 -1.85 -1.51
CA TYR A 109 -0.92 -1.12 -2.76
C TYR A 109 -2.07 -1.73 -3.58
N LEU A 110 -2.16 -3.05 -3.67
CA LEU A 110 -3.30 -3.74 -4.31
C LEU A 110 -4.62 -3.45 -3.59
N ALA A 111 -4.60 -3.39 -2.25
CA ALA A 111 -5.78 -3.00 -1.48
C ALA A 111 -6.17 -1.53 -1.73
N PHE A 112 -5.20 -0.64 -1.95
CA PHE A 112 -5.44 0.74 -2.37
C PHE A 112 -6.08 0.81 -3.77
N GLU A 113 -5.55 0.10 -4.76
CA GLU A 113 -6.12 0.06 -6.11
C GLU A 113 -7.54 -0.50 -6.12
N LEU A 114 -7.81 -1.54 -5.34
CA LEU A 114 -9.17 -2.09 -5.19
C LEU A 114 -10.16 -1.07 -4.62
N ARG A 115 -9.70 -0.17 -3.73
CA ARG A 115 -10.56 0.87 -3.13
C ARG A 115 -10.78 2.08 -4.04
N HIS A 116 -9.77 2.49 -4.80
CA HIS A 116 -9.80 3.78 -5.51
C HIS A 116 -9.83 3.69 -7.04
N GLY A 117 -9.24 2.65 -7.65
CA GLY A 117 -9.18 2.48 -9.10
C GLY A 117 -10.32 1.65 -9.68
N GLY A 118 -11.02 0.91 -8.82
CA GLY A 118 -11.93 -0.15 -9.22
C GLY A 118 -11.15 -1.34 -9.78
N SER A 119 -11.54 -2.55 -9.35
CA SER A 119 -10.89 -3.81 -9.70
C SER A 119 -10.89 -4.19 -11.20
N GLY A 120 -11.50 -3.36 -12.05
CA GLY A 120 -11.59 -3.58 -13.49
C GLY A 120 -10.64 -2.75 -14.35
N CYS A 121 -9.90 -1.78 -13.79
CA CYS A 121 -9.01 -0.92 -14.58
C CYS A 121 -7.73 -1.66 -15.01
N GLU A 122 -7.21 -1.33 -16.19
CA GLU A 122 -5.99 -1.94 -16.73
C GLU A 122 -4.78 -1.71 -15.82
N HIS A 123 -4.71 -0.55 -15.15
CA HIS A 123 -3.65 -0.23 -14.20
C HIS A 123 -3.61 -1.20 -13.02
N ALA A 124 -4.75 -1.49 -12.37
CA ALA A 124 -4.79 -2.43 -11.25
C ALA A 124 -4.35 -3.85 -11.66
N ARG A 125 -4.63 -4.25 -12.91
CA ARG A 125 -4.17 -5.55 -13.44
C ARG A 125 -2.68 -5.56 -13.72
N ALA A 126 -2.13 -4.50 -14.33
CA ALA A 126 -0.70 -4.38 -14.56
C ALA A 126 0.07 -4.48 -13.25
N VAL A 127 -0.36 -3.72 -12.24
CA VAL A 127 0.18 -3.75 -10.88
C VAL A 127 0.06 -5.14 -10.25
N ALA A 128 -1.05 -5.86 -10.45
CA ALA A 128 -1.21 -7.23 -9.95
C ALA A 128 -0.24 -8.22 -10.62
N VAL A 129 0.05 -8.04 -11.91
CA VAL A 129 1.05 -8.85 -12.62
C VAL A 129 2.46 -8.54 -12.10
N ASP A 130 2.79 -7.26 -11.92
CA ASP A 130 4.09 -6.85 -11.40
C ASP A 130 4.31 -7.32 -9.95
N ALA A 131 3.28 -7.21 -9.10
CA ALA A 131 3.29 -7.75 -7.74
C ALA A 131 3.49 -9.27 -7.72
N ALA A 132 2.82 -10.00 -8.63
CA ALA A 132 2.95 -11.45 -8.71
C ALA A 132 4.36 -11.88 -9.16
N ARG A 133 5.00 -11.09 -10.03
CA ARG A 133 6.38 -11.30 -10.48
C ARG A 133 7.39 -10.94 -9.39
N ALA A 134 7.14 -9.88 -8.64
CA ALA A 134 8.01 -9.43 -7.56
C ALA A 134 7.95 -10.34 -6.32
N CYS A 135 6.80 -10.98 -6.07
CA CYS A 135 6.63 -11.88 -4.91
C CYS A 135 6.04 -13.24 -5.34
N PRO A 136 6.76 -14.05 -6.12
CA PRO A 136 6.22 -15.29 -6.69
C PRO A 136 5.89 -16.35 -5.63
N ARG A 137 6.59 -16.32 -4.49
CA ARG A 137 6.44 -17.29 -3.39
C ARG A 137 5.50 -16.84 -2.27
N ASP A 138 5.03 -15.59 -2.30
CA ASP A 138 4.14 -15.07 -1.26
C ASP A 138 2.68 -15.39 -1.59
N ALA A 139 2.11 -16.38 -0.89
CA ALA A 139 0.74 -16.84 -1.12
C ALA A 139 -0.32 -15.73 -0.94
N ALA A 140 -0.09 -14.78 -0.02
CA ALA A 140 -1.04 -13.69 0.23
C ALA A 140 -1.03 -12.69 -0.93
N VAL A 141 0.15 -12.35 -1.46
CA VAL A 141 0.27 -11.51 -2.66
C VAL A 141 -0.39 -12.20 -3.85
N GLN A 142 -0.09 -13.48 -4.09
CA GLN A 142 -0.69 -14.24 -5.20
C GLN A 142 -2.22 -14.28 -5.11
N ALA A 143 -2.78 -14.57 -3.92
CA ALA A 143 -4.23 -14.57 -3.71
C ALA A 143 -4.87 -13.20 -3.97
N ARG A 144 -4.20 -12.12 -3.55
CA ARG A 144 -4.68 -10.75 -3.80
C ARG A 144 -4.62 -10.40 -5.28
N CYS A 145 -3.55 -10.75 -5.98
CA CYS A 145 -3.42 -10.57 -7.42
C CYS A 145 -4.53 -11.31 -8.18
N ALA A 146 -4.77 -12.58 -7.83
CA ALA A 146 -5.86 -13.37 -8.41
C ALA A 146 -7.23 -12.69 -8.23
N THR A 147 -7.49 -12.11 -7.05
CA THR A 147 -8.72 -11.37 -6.78
C THR A 147 -8.90 -10.18 -7.74
N VAL A 148 -7.84 -9.38 -7.94
CA VAL A 148 -7.86 -8.23 -8.86
C VAL A 148 -8.11 -8.69 -10.30
N LEU A 149 -7.39 -9.73 -10.76
CA LEU A 149 -7.50 -10.24 -12.12
C LEU A 149 -8.88 -10.83 -12.43
N LEU A 150 -9.46 -11.59 -11.48
CA LEU A 150 -10.78 -12.22 -11.63
C LEU A 150 -11.93 -11.20 -11.60
N GLN A 151 -11.85 -10.18 -10.74
CA GLN A 151 -12.87 -9.14 -10.69
C GLN A 151 -12.90 -8.30 -11.98
N GLY A 152 -11.75 -8.09 -12.62
CA GLY A 152 -11.68 -7.45 -13.93
C GLY A 152 -12.34 -8.27 -15.05
N ALA A 153 -12.22 -9.60 -15.02
CA ALA A 153 -12.84 -10.48 -16.02
C ALA A 153 -14.38 -10.42 -15.96
N LYS A 154 -14.96 -10.33 -14.76
CA LYS A 154 -16.42 -10.17 -14.58
C LYS A 154 -16.96 -8.86 -15.17
N LYS A 155 -16.20 -7.77 -15.11
CA LYS A 155 -16.60 -6.47 -15.67
C LYS A 155 -16.59 -6.50 -17.21
N LYS A 156 -15.56 -7.10 -17.82
CA LYS A 156 -15.47 -7.28 -19.29
C LYS A 156 -16.50 -8.27 -19.86
N GLY A 157 -17.01 -9.20 -19.06
CA GLY A 157 -18.13 -10.05 -19.45
C GLY A 157 -19.50 -9.33 -19.45
N ARG A 158 -19.59 -8.18 -18.75
CA ARG A 158 -20.77 -7.30 -18.72
C ARG A 158 -20.72 -6.26 -19.85
N ASP A 159 -19.51 -5.87 -20.26
CA ASP A 159 -19.21 -5.01 -21.41
C ASP A 159 -18.75 -5.90 -22.60
N GLY A 160 -19.69 -6.58 -23.25
CA GLY A 160 -19.42 -7.66 -24.20
C GLY A 160 -18.33 -7.36 -25.26
N SER A 161 -17.24 -8.13 -25.22
CA SER A 161 -16.43 -8.61 -26.36
C SER A 161 -15.06 -9.11 -25.86
N GLY A 162 -14.76 -10.40 -26.06
CA GLY A 162 -13.38 -10.90 -25.93
C GLY A 162 -13.12 -11.88 -24.78
N THR A 163 -13.97 -12.90 -24.62
CA THR A 163 -13.77 -14.01 -23.68
C THR A 163 -12.87 -15.16 -24.20
N ARG A 164 -12.30 -15.08 -25.42
CA ARG A 164 -11.53 -16.21 -25.97
C ARG A 164 -10.01 -16.23 -25.69
N ARG A 165 -9.37 -15.13 -25.28
CA ARG A 165 -7.88 -15.11 -25.16
C ARG A 165 -7.30 -15.53 -23.81
N VAL A 166 -8.03 -15.37 -22.71
CA VAL A 166 -7.43 -15.57 -21.37
C VAL A 166 -7.47 -17.05 -20.93
N ALA A 167 -8.46 -17.83 -21.39
CA ALA A 167 -8.51 -19.27 -21.13
C ALA A 167 -7.37 -20.06 -21.82
N MET A 168 -6.78 -19.51 -22.90
CA MET A 168 -5.75 -20.21 -23.68
C MET A 168 -4.33 -20.05 -23.09
N MET A 169 -4.09 -19.07 -22.22
CA MET A 169 -2.77 -18.86 -21.60
C MET A 169 -2.52 -19.72 -20.35
N LEU A 170 -3.58 -20.20 -19.67
CA LEU A 170 -3.43 -21.04 -18.47
C LEU A 170 -3.47 -22.54 -18.76
N ALA A 171 -3.83 -22.96 -19.98
CA ALA A 171 -3.82 -24.38 -20.37
C ALA A 171 -2.45 -24.86 -20.87
N SER A 172 -1.58 -23.97 -21.34
CA SER A 172 -0.29 -24.35 -21.96
C SER A 172 0.83 -24.74 -20.99
N SER A 173 0.56 -24.84 -19.68
CA SER A 173 1.54 -25.27 -18.67
C SER A 173 1.28 -26.67 -18.10
N THR A 174 0.41 -27.47 -18.72
CA THR A 174 0.16 -28.87 -18.30
C THR A 174 0.50 -29.91 -19.37
N SER A 175 1.44 -29.62 -20.26
CA SER A 175 1.99 -30.62 -21.18
C SER A 175 3.51 -30.54 -21.22
N VAL A 176 4.14 -31.05 -20.17
CA VAL A 176 5.45 -31.72 -20.25
C VAL A 176 5.34 -32.95 -19.35
N LEU A 177 4.98 -34.08 -19.96
CA LEU A 177 5.40 -35.41 -19.54
C LEU A 177 6.68 -35.73 -20.31
#